data_AF-A0A840WMZ3-F1
#
_entry.id   AF-A0A840WMZ3-F1
#
_cell.length_a   1.000
_cell.length_b   1.000
_cell.length_c   1.000
_cell.angle_alpha   90.00
_cell.angle_beta   90.00
_cell.angle_gamma   90.00
#
_symmetry.space_group_name_H-M   'P 1'
#
loop_
_entity.id
_entity.type
_entity.pdbx_description
1 polymer ?
#
loop_
_entity_poly.entity_id
_entity_poly.type
_entity_poly.pdbx_seq_one_letter_code
_entity_poly.pdbx_strand_id
1 'polypeptide(L)' 'MLVRHPERAEWGIGQVQSVIGNRITVNFQNEGKVVIDGAHVILSRVYDHEL' A
#
# COMPACT_ATOMS: atom_id res chain seq x y z
N MET A 1 5.41 -3.68 -6.68
CA MET A 1 6.00 -3.29 -5.38
C MET A 1 5.01 -3.62 -4.29
N LEU A 2 5.43 -4.33 -3.23
CA LEU A 2 4.58 -4.68 -2.09
C LEU A 2 4.73 -3.67 -0.96
N VAL A 3 3.63 -3.39 -0.28
CA VAL A 3 3.54 -2.37 0.76
C VAL A 3 2.59 -2.77 1.89
N ARG A 4 2.74 -2.16 3.07
CA ARG A 4 1.76 -2.16 4.16
C ARG A 4 1.32 -0.73 4.47
N HIS A 5 0.04 -0.57 4.83
CA HIS A 5 -0.47 0.69 5.34
C HIS A 5 -0.13 0.81 6.83
N PRO A 6 0.46 1.94 7.30
CA PRO A 6 0.95 2.05 8.68
C PRO A 6 -0.17 1.99 9.74
N GLU A 7 -1.36 2.53 9.42
CA GLU A 7 -2.49 2.62 10.37
C GLU A 7 -3.61 1.62 10.10
N ARG A 8 -3.44 0.71 9.13
CA ARG A 8 -4.47 -0.24 8.68
C ARG A 8 -3.85 -1.62 8.47
N ALA A 9 -3.32 -2.19 9.55
CA ALA A 9 -2.67 -3.49 9.52
C ALA A 9 -3.64 -4.61 9.05
N GLU A 10 -4.93 -4.47 9.36
CA GLU A 10 -6.00 -5.39 8.99
C GLU A 10 -6.21 -5.53 7.48
N TRP A 11 -5.82 -4.52 6.68
CA TRP A 11 -5.91 -4.58 5.21
C TRP A 11 -4.94 -5.60 4.60
N GLY A 12 -3.92 -6.01 5.35
CA GLY A 12 -2.90 -6.93 4.90
C GLY A 12 -1.87 -6.29 3.97
N ILE A 13 -1.14 -7.13 3.23
CA ILE A 13 -0.15 -6.67 2.26
C ILE A 13 -0.88 -6.14 1.03
N GLY A 14 -0.40 -5.01 0.52
CA GLY A 14 -0.90 -4.38 -0.69
C GLY A 14 0.10 -4.43 -1.83
N GLN A 15 -0.41 -4.52 -3.05
CA GLN A 15 0.37 -4.35 -4.27
C GLN A 15 0.09 -2.98 -4.88
N VAL A 16 1.12 -2.15 -5.03
CA VAL A 16 1.02 -0.89 -5.77
C VAL A 16 0.75 -1.20 -7.24
N GLN A 17 -0.35 -0.67 -7.78
CA GLN A 17 -0.77 -0.81 -9.17
C GLN A 17 -0.40 0.40 -10.03
N SER A 18 -0.45 1.61 -9.46
CA SER A 18 -0.06 2.85 -10.15
C SER A 18 0.34 3.95 -9.19
N VAL A 19 1.10 4.92 -9.69
CA VAL A 19 1.48 6.17 -8.99
C VAL A 19 1.29 7.33 -9.97
N ILE A 20 0.45 8.31 -9.61
CA ILE A 20 0.19 9.51 -10.42
C ILE A 20 0.29 10.72 -9.50
N GLY A 21 1.38 11.47 -9.62
CA GLY A 21 1.74 12.50 -8.64
C GLY A 21 1.82 11.88 -7.24
N ASN A 22 1.08 12.44 -6.29
CA ASN A 22 1.04 11.94 -4.92
C ASN A 22 0.00 10.83 -4.70
N ARG A 23 -0.80 10.48 -5.70
CA ARG A 23 -1.83 9.44 -5.57
C ARG A 23 -1.26 8.07 -5.92
N ILE A 24 -1.33 7.14 -4.97
CA ILE A 24 -0.82 5.78 -5.10
C ILE A 24 -2.02 4.83 -5.07
N THR A 25 -2.27 4.09 -6.16
CA THR A 25 -3.32 3.07 -6.17
C THR A 25 -2.73 1.74 -5.71
N VAL A 26 -3.30 1.16 -4.66
CA VAL A 26 -2.85 -0.10 -4.05
C VAL A 26 -4.03 -1.08 -3.99
N ASN A 27 -3.81 -2.33 -4.36
CA ASN A 27 -4.75 -3.40 -4.10
C ASN A 27 -4.30 -4.20 -2.87
N PHE A 28 -5.02 -4.06 -1.76
CA PHE A 28 -4.77 -4.73 -0.49
C PHE A 28 -5.51 -6.07 -0.42
N GLN A 29 -4.91 -7.07 0.24
CA GLN A 29 -5.44 -8.43 0.36
C GLN A 29 -6.87 -8.48 0.92
N ASN A 30 -7.16 -7.70 1.97
CA ASN A 30 -8.44 -7.80 2.70
C ASN A 30 -9.40 -6.62 2.46
N GLU A 31 -8.91 -5.52 1.87
CA GLU A 31 -9.71 -4.30 1.62
C GLU A 31 -9.96 -4.06 0.11
N GLY A 32 -9.21 -4.74 -0.76
CA GLY A 32 -9.25 -4.50 -2.19
C GLY A 32 -8.55 -3.19 -2.58
N LYS A 33 -9.07 -2.52 -3.61
CA LYS A 33 -8.39 -1.38 -4.25
C LYS A 33 -8.65 -0.07 -3.51
N VAL A 34 -7.58 0.56 -3.03
CA VAL A 34 -7.60 1.83 -2.33
C VAL A 34 -6.64 2.82 -3.01
N VAL A 35 -7.03 4.10 -3.08
CA VAL A 35 -6.13 5.18 -3.50
C VAL A 35 -5.62 5.89 -2.25
N ILE A 36 -4.30 5.90 -2.08
CA ILE A 36 -3.59 6.52 -0.97
C ILE A 36 -3.02 7.86 -1.43
N ASP A 37 -3.11 8.88 -0.58
CA ASP A 37 -2.40 10.14 -0.77
C ASP A 37 -1.03 10.07 -0.09
N GLY A 38 0.02 9.88 -0.89
CA GLY A 38 1.41 9.79 -0.47
C GLY A 38 1.99 11.09 0.10
N ALA A 39 1.28 12.21 0.01
CA ALA A 39 1.65 13.43 0.74
C ALA A 39 1.37 13.32 2.24
N HIS A 40 0.42 12.47 2.63
CA HIS A 40 -0.08 12.35 4.00
C HIS A 40 0.22 10.97 4.60
N VAL A 41 0.30 9.92 3.78
CA VAL A 41 0.50 8.55 4.24
C VAL A 41 1.76 7.96 3.59
N ILE A 42 2.73 7.60 4.42
CA ILE A 42 3.95 6.92 3.99
C ILE A 42 3.75 5.41 4.14
N LEU A 43 3.66 4.72 3.01
CA LEU A 43 3.53 3.26 2.98
C LEU A 43 4.87 2.58 3.28
N SER A 44 4.83 1.52 4.07
CA SER A 44 6.02 0.72 4.37
C SER A 44 6.24 -0.32 3.27
N ARG A 45 7.39 -0.29 2.60
CA ARG A 45 7.74 -1.30 1.59
C ARG A 45 8.01 -2.64 2.26
N VAL A 46 7.48 -3.72 1.69
CA VAL A 46 7.74 -5.10 2.12
C VAL A 46 8.79 -5.71 1.20
N TYR A 47 9.75 -6.42 1.77
CA TYR A 47 10.81 -7.13 1.03
C TYR A 47 10.60 -8.66 1.11
N ASP A 48 11.09 -9.39 0.10
CA ASP A 48 10.91 -10.85 -0.06
C ASP A 48 11.37 -11.72 1.13
N HIS A 49 12.22 -11.22 2.02
CA HIS A 49 12.67 -11.96 3.22
C HIS A 49 11.69 -11.84 4.41
N GLU A 50 10.58 -11.12 4.24
CA GLU A 50 9.55 -10.90 5.27
C GLU A 50 8.19 -11.56 4.92
N LEU A 51 8.18 -12.44 3.92
CA LEU A 51 7.02 -13.20 3.43
C LEU A 51 7.08 -14.67 3.83
#